data_AF-A0A967WNW7-F1
#
_entry.id   AF-A0A967WNW7-F1
#
_cell.length_a   1.000
_cell.length_b   1.000
_cell.length_c   1.000
_cell.angle_alpha   90.00
_cell.angle_beta   90.00
_cell.angle_gamma   90.00
#
_symmetry.space_group_name_H-M   'P 1'
#
loop_
_entity.id
_entity.type
_entity.pdbx_description
1 polymer ?
#
loop_
_entity_poly.entity_id
_entity_poly.type
_entity_poly.pdbx_seq_one_letter_code
_entity_poly.pdbx_strand_id
1 'polypeptide(L)'
;AREHNVEVQFASGMAEDLGRFPAESFHLVLSSYAFDYVTDMQQAYKEVWRVLKPGGPFVFCQSHPWFQAVGWYLAGDPDAPEIGDYASWPAHEEWDWAFEDGTSAPMRGHLRPLSLIINQLIETGFVLERFLEQNYEDVADASPEELERLPYTYPTHPDEQEYRVMRKLPFTLLLKARKQGPPTEE
;
A
#
# COMPACT_ATOMS: atom_id res chain seq x y z
N ALA A 1 -17.88 15.04 3.83
CA ALA A 1 -18.84 14.55 4.85
C ALA A 1 -20.12 15.37 4.85
N ARG A 2 -20.08 16.63 5.29
CA ARG A 2 -21.27 17.51 5.36
C ARG A 2 -21.95 17.73 4.00
N GLU A 3 -21.17 17.95 2.95
CA GLU A 3 -21.68 18.14 1.59
C GLU A 3 -22.42 16.92 1.02
N HIS A 4 -21.97 15.72 1.36
CA HIS A 4 -22.56 14.46 0.89
C HIS A 4 -23.48 13.78 1.91
N ASN A 5 -23.78 14.45 3.02
CA ASN A 5 -24.59 13.92 4.12
C ASN A 5 -24.15 12.52 4.62
N VAL A 6 -22.83 12.31 4.73
CA VAL A 6 -22.24 11.07 5.26
C VAL A 6 -21.63 11.32 6.63
N GLU A 7 -21.87 10.39 7.55
CA GLU A 7 -21.23 10.38 8.86
C GLU A 7 -19.78 9.87 8.72
N VAL A 8 -18.83 10.63 9.26
CA VAL A 8 -17.41 10.26 9.27
C VAL A 8 -16.89 10.44 10.68
N GLN A 9 -16.24 9.39 11.19
CA GLN A 9 -15.60 9.39 12.50
C GLN A 9 -14.10 9.21 12.34
N PHE A 10 -13.31 9.95 13.11
CA PHE A 10 -11.86 9.85 13.14
C PHE A 10 -11.42 9.20 14.45
N ALA A 11 -10.41 8.34 14.34
CA ALA A 11 -9.82 7.63 15.46
C ALA A 11 -8.29 7.67 15.31
N SER A 12 -7.60 7.97 16.41
CA SER A 12 -6.17 7.72 16.52
C SER A 12 -5.94 6.30 17.08
N GLY A 13 -4.93 5.62 16.55
CA GLY A 13 -4.58 4.23 16.88
C GLY A 13 -3.51 3.69 15.95
N MET A 14 -3.13 2.43 16.17
CA MET A 14 -2.17 1.69 15.35
C MET A 14 -2.91 0.64 14.52
N ALA A 15 -2.41 0.28 13.34
CA ALA A 15 -3.04 -0.76 12.53
C ALA A 15 -3.00 -2.14 13.23
N GLU A 16 -1.99 -2.33 14.08
CA GLU A 16 -1.77 -3.52 14.91
C GLU A 16 -2.69 -3.59 16.14
N ASP A 17 -3.41 -2.52 16.48
CA ASP A 17 -4.36 -2.45 17.59
C ASP A 17 -5.62 -1.65 17.19
N LEU A 18 -6.62 -2.38 16.71
CA LEU A 18 -7.96 -1.89 16.42
C LEU A 18 -8.94 -2.24 17.57
N GLY A 19 -8.44 -2.51 18.78
CA GLY A 19 -9.22 -3.01 19.92
C GLY A 19 -10.38 -2.11 20.35
N ARG A 20 -10.31 -0.82 20.01
CA ARG A 20 -11.42 0.14 20.18
C ARG A 20 -12.67 -0.19 19.35
N PHE A 21 -12.52 -0.99 18.30
CA PHE A 21 -13.60 -1.39 17.42
C PHE A 21 -14.04 -2.83 17.73
N PRO A 22 -15.35 -3.09 17.84
CA PRO A 22 -15.86 -4.46 18.01
C PRO A 22 -15.45 -5.36 16.85
N ALA A 23 -15.36 -6.66 17.11
CA ALA A 23 -15.25 -7.64 16.05
C ALA A 23 -16.46 -7.54 15.10
N GLU A 24 -16.24 -7.83 13.82
CA GLU A 24 -17.30 -7.91 12.81
C GLU A 24 -18.17 -6.63 12.70
N SER A 25 -17.53 -5.47 12.86
CA SER A 25 -18.19 -4.17 12.84
C SER A 25 -18.15 -3.49 11.46
N PHE A 26 -17.19 -3.83 10.60
CA PHE A 26 -17.01 -3.20 9.29
C PHE A 26 -17.37 -4.11 8.12
N HIS A 27 -18.01 -3.54 7.10
CA HIS A 27 -18.32 -4.25 5.85
C HIS A 27 -17.14 -4.27 4.87
N LEU A 28 -16.24 -3.28 4.94
CA LEU A 28 -15.10 -3.07 4.06
C LEU A 28 -13.99 -2.42 4.88
N VAL A 29 -12.75 -2.83 4.65
CA VAL A 29 -11.56 -2.13 5.12
C VAL A 29 -10.72 -1.73 3.90
N LEU A 30 -10.29 -0.48 3.87
CA LEU A 30 -9.40 0.08 2.85
C LEU A 30 -8.10 0.53 3.52
N SER A 31 -6.97 0.33 2.85
CA SER A 31 -5.69 0.92 3.24
C SER A 31 -4.91 1.36 2.00
N SER A 32 -4.39 2.58 2.01
CA SER A 32 -3.64 3.15 0.89
C SER A 32 -2.26 3.56 1.38
N TYR A 33 -1.22 2.85 0.95
CA TYR A 33 0.20 3.11 1.28
C TYR A 33 0.51 3.22 2.78
N ALA A 34 -0.26 2.52 3.63
CA ALA A 34 0.00 2.52 5.08
C ALA A 34 0.81 1.28 5.53
N PHE A 35 0.65 0.14 4.85
CA PHE A 35 1.28 -1.13 5.25
C PHE A 35 2.80 -1.13 5.12
N ASP A 36 3.36 -0.23 4.29
CA ASP A 36 4.80 0.03 4.23
C ASP A 36 5.39 0.46 5.59
N TYR A 37 4.57 1.04 6.48
CA TYR A 37 4.99 1.60 7.77
C TYR A 37 4.56 0.78 9.00
N VAL A 38 3.71 -0.22 8.82
CA VAL A 38 3.27 -1.12 9.90
C VAL A 38 4.47 -1.92 10.39
N THR A 39 4.67 -2.11 11.69
CA THR A 39 5.82 -2.89 12.19
C THR A 39 5.50 -4.39 12.15
N ASP A 40 4.37 -4.79 12.74
CA ASP A 40 3.90 -6.19 12.73
C ASP A 40 2.71 -6.35 11.77
N MET A 41 3.04 -6.66 10.51
CA MET A 41 2.05 -6.81 9.44
C MET A 41 1.08 -7.97 9.68
N GLN A 42 1.56 -9.08 10.26
CA GLN A 42 0.72 -10.21 10.60
C GLN A 42 -0.34 -9.82 11.64
N GLN A 43 0.06 -9.05 12.65
CA GLN A 43 -0.85 -8.55 13.68
C GLN A 43 -1.85 -7.54 13.11
N ALA A 44 -1.41 -6.62 12.25
CA ALA A 44 -2.33 -5.71 11.55
C ALA A 44 -3.36 -6.46 10.69
N TYR A 45 -2.94 -7.50 9.95
CA TYR A 45 -3.88 -8.35 9.21
C TYR A 45 -4.88 -9.05 10.14
N LYS A 46 -4.46 -9.57 11.30
CA LYS A 46 -5.36 -10.17 12.28
C LYS A 46 -6.39 -9.18 12.81
N GLU A 47 -5.99 -7.95 13.11
CA GLU A 47 -6.91 -6.90 13.56
C GLU A 47 -7.91 -6.52 12.47
N VAL A 48 -7.46 -6.34 11.22
CA VAL A 48 -8.34 -6.11 10.07
C VAL A 48 -9.34 -7.26 9.89
N TRP A 49 -8.86 -8.50 9.97
CA TRP A 49 -9.71 -9.70 9.88
C TRP A 49 -10.75 -9.75 11.01
N ARG A 50 -10.35 -9.40 12.24
CA ARG A 50 -11.23 -9.39 13.41
C ARG A 50 -12.36 -8.40 13.26
N VAL A 51 -12.06 -7.17 12.84
CA VAL A 51 -13.06 -6.10 12.73
C VAL A 51 -13.94 -6.21 11.49
N LEU A 52 -13.49 -6.93 10.45
CA LEU A 52 -14.30 -7.22 9.26
C LEU A 52 -15.42 -8.21 9.55
N LYS A 53 -16.60 -7.97 8.98
CA LYS A 53 -17.69 -8.94 8.94
C LYS A 53 -17.34 -10.16 8.08
N PRO A 54 -17.92 -11.34 8.36
CA PRO A 54 -17.86 -12.49 7.46
C PRO A 54 -18.20 -12.11 6.02
N GLY A 55 -17.36 -12.50 5.07
CA GLY A 55 -17.51 -12.15 3.65
C GLY A 55 -17.08 -10.72 3.29
N GLY A 56 -16.64 -9.90 4.26
CA GLY A 56 -16.18 -8.53 4.03
C GLY A 56 -14.84 -8.48 3.27
N PRO A 57 -14.70 -7.61 2.25
CA PRO A 57 -13.43 -7.37 1.58
C PRO A 57 -12.45 -6.52 2.42
N PHE A 58 -11.17 -6.87 2.29
CA PHE A 58 -10.03 -6.02 2.61
C PHE A 58 -9.33 -5.66 1.29
N VAL A 59 -9.26 -4.36 0.98
CA VAL A 59 -8.55 -3.87 -0.21
C VAL A 59 -7.44 -2.95 0.24
N PHE A 60 -6.23 -3.20 -0.21
CA PHE A 60 -5.11 -2.34 0.13
C PHE A 60 -4.07 -2.24 -0.96
N CYS A 61 -3.41 -1.08 -1.02
CA CYS A 61 -2.20 -0.91 -1.80
C CYS A 61 -1.02 -0.52 -0.91
N GLN A 62 0.17 -0.87 -1.38
CA GLN A 62 1.46 -0.51 -0.79
C GLN A 62 2.53 -0.48 -1.90
N SER A 63 3.73 -0.05 -1.54
CA SER A 63 4.87 -0.06 -2.45
C SER A 63 5.20 -1.48 -2.92
N HIS A 64 5.54 -1.62 -4.21
CA HIS A 64 5.87 -2.93 -4.76
C HIS A 64 7.28 -3.36 -4.31
N PRO A 65 7.47 -4.57 -3.76
CA PRO A 65 8.78 -5.03 -3.28
C PRO A 65 9.89 -4.98 -4.33
N TRP A 66 9.55 -5.15 -5.61
CA TRP A 66 10.52 -5.08 -6.70
C TRP A 66 10.98 -3.64 -6.97
N PHE A 67 10.09 -2.65 -6.85
CA PHE A 67 10.48 -1.25 -6.96
C PHE A 67 11.37 -0.83 -5.79
N GLN A 68 11.06 -1.31 -4.59
CA GLN A 68 11.90 -1.08 -3.42
C GLN A 68 13.30 -1.71 -3.56
N ALA A 69 13.43 -2.81 -4.30
CA ALA A 69 14.71 -3.48 -4.51
C ALA A 69 15.60 -2.83 -5.59
N VAL A 70 15.04 -2.27 -6.65
CA VAL A 70 15.84 -1.73 -7.78
C VAL A 70 15.33 -0.41 -8.36
N GLY A 71 14.07 -0.06 -8.10
CA GLY A 71 13.38 1.06 -8.74
C GLY A 71 13.96 2.41 -8.37
N TRP A 72 14.23 2.66 -7.09
CA TRP A 72 14.77 3.95 -6.63
C TRP A 72 16.16 4.25 -7.19
N TYR A 73 17.06 3.26 -7.20
CA TYR A 73 18.37 3.42 -7.85
C TYR A 73 18.24 3.73 -9.34
N LEU A 74 17.38 2.98 -10.05
CA LEU A 74 17.13 3.23 -11.47
C LEU A 74 16.52 4.62 -11.69
N ALA A 75 15.66 5.08 -10.77
CA ALA A 75 15.06 6.41 -10.79
C ALA A 75 16.05 7.55 -10.50
N GLY A 76 17.27 7.23 -10.03
CA GLY A 76 18.33 8.19 -9.79
C GLY A 76 18.43 8.67 -8.35
N ASP A 77 17.82 7.95 -7.41
CA ASP A 77 18.01 8.21 -5.97
C ASP A 77 19.48 7.95 -5.60
N PRO A 78 20.21 8.95 -5.07
CA PRO A 78 21.62 8.82 -4.73
C PRO A 78 21.89 7.93 -3.51
N ASP A 79 20.89 7.73 -2.65
CA ASP A 79 21.01 6.95 -1.42
C ASP A 79 20.55 5.49 -1.63
N ALA A 80 19.90 5.20 -2.75
CA ALA A 80 19.43 3.85 -3.07
C ALA A 80 20.56 2.92 -3.56
N PRO A 81 20.59 1.66 -3.10
CA PRO A 81 21.56 0.67 -3.60
C PRO A 81 21.23 0.24 -5.02
N GLU A 82 22.26 -0.11 -5.82
CA GLU A 82 22.08 -0.62 -7.20
C GLU A 82 21.09 -1.80 -7.26
N ILE A 83 21.22 -2.71 -6.30
CA ILE A 83 20.28 -3.80 -6.05
C ILE A 83 20.17 -3.98 -4.53
N GLY A 84 18.96 -3.85 -3.99
CA GLY A 84 18.65 -4.18 -2.61
C GLY A 84 18.74 -5.68 -2.33
N ASP A 85 19.18 -6.05 -1.13
CA ASP A 85 19.30 -7.46 -0.71
C ASP A 85 17.93 -8.06 -0.35
N TYR A 86 17.11 -8.28 -1.38
CA TYR A 86 15.76 -8.83 -1.26
C TYR A 86 15.73 -10.18 -0.53
N ALA A 87 16.79 -10.98 -0.64
CA ALA A 87 16.88 -12.29 0.01
C ALA A 87 17.06 -12.18 1.53
N SER A 88 17.61 -11.06 2.02
CA SER A 88 17.76 -10.77 3.44
C SER A 88 16.54 -10.09 4.05
N TRP A 89 15.49 -9.79 3.27
CA TRP A 89 14.24 -9.24 3.78
C TRP A 89 13.43 -10.29 4.57
N PRO A 90 12.71 -9.93 5.64
CA PRO A 90 12.29 -8.58 6.00
C PRO A 90 13.38 -7.70 6.62
N ALA A 91 13.37 -6.41 6.27
CA ALA A 91 14.27 -5.39 6.79
C ALA A 91 13.49 -4.08 7.06
N HIS A 92 14.17 -3.05 7.53
CA HIS A 92 13.60 -1.71 7.65
C HIS A 92 14.63 -0.65 7.27
N GLU A 93 14.12 0.51 6.88
CA GLU A 93 14.89 1.70 6.56
C GLU A 93 14.36 2.86 7.38
N GLU A 94 15.25 3.78 7.74
CA GLU A 94 14.94 4.97 8.51
C GLU A 94 15.45 6.20 7.79
N TRP A 95 14.63 7.24 7.76
CA TRP A 95 14.99 8.53 7.19
C TRP A 95 14.21 9.65 7.87
N ASP A 96 14.69 10.88 7.73
CA ASP A 96 13.94 12.06 8.16
C ASP A 96 13.19 12.66 6.97
N TRP A 97 11.85 12.68 7.04
CA TRP A 97 11.04 13.37 6.06
C TRP A 97 11.04 14.87 6.34
N ALA A 98 11.55 15.67 5.40
CA ALA A 98 11.55 17.12 5.49
C ALA A 98 10.26 17.71 4.91
N PHE A 99 9.61 18.60 5.64
CA PHE A 99 8.44 19.35 5.19
C PHE A 99 8.85 20.72 4.66
N GLU A 100 8.02 21.32 3.80
CA GLU A 100 8.29 22.64 3.19
C GLU A 100 8.46 23.77 4.21
N ASP A 101 7.88 23.62 5.40
CA ASP A 101 7.98 24.59 6.50
C ASP A 101 9.28 24.48 7.31
N GLY A 102 10.20 23.59 6.90
CA GLY A 102 11.49 23.35 7.55
C GLY A 102 11.42 22.42 8.76
N THR A 103 10.25 21.87 9.09
CA THR A 103 10.14 20.79 10.08
C THR A 103 10.55 19.44 9.47
N SER A 104 10.85 18.47 10.33
CA SER A 104 11.12 17.10 9.91
C SER A 104 10.45 16.08 10.83
N ALA A 105 10.14 14.91 10.27
CA ALA A 105 9.62 13.77 11.01
C ALA A 105 10.44 12.51 10.72
N PRO A 106 10.83 11.73 11.75
CA PRO A 106 11.47 10.45 11.53
C PRO A 106 10.45 9.48 10.94
N MET A 107 10.85 8.79 9.89
CA MET A 107 10.07 7.78 9.19
C MET A 107 10.79 6.44 9.27
N ARG A 108 10.01 5.36 9.33
CA ARG A 108 10.53 4.00 9.23
C ARG A 108 9.70 3.21 8.25
N GLY A 109 10.31 2.80 7.14
CA GLY A 109 9.71 1.93 6.13
C GLY A 109 10.13 0.48 6.36
N HIS A 110 9.25 -0.46 6.02
CA HIS A 110 9.50 -1.89 6.18
C HIS A 110 9.56 -2.59 4.83
N LEU A 111 10.74 -3.12 4.51
CA LEU A 111 10.99 -3.88 3.30
C LEU A 111 10.57 -5.33 3.51
N ARG A 112 9.73 -5.84 2.62
CA ARG A 112 9.17 -7.20 2.74
C ARG A 112 9.17 -7.91 1.41
N PRO A 113 9.53 -9.21 1.39
CA PRO A 113 9.37 -9.98 0.18
C PRO A 113 7.86 -10.18 -0.09
N LEU A 114 7.54 -10.31 -1.37
CA LEU A 114 6.17 -10.49 -1.85
C LEU A 114 5.53 -11.74 -1.24
N SER A 115 6.34 -12.80 -1.07
CA SER A 115 5.91 -14.03 -0.41
C SER A 115 5.43 -13.79 1.02
N LEU A 116 6.12 -12.95 1.79
CA LEU A 116 5.72 -12.63 3.17
C LEU A 116 4.41 -11.83 3.18
N ILE A 117 4.27 -10.84 2.31
CA ILE A 117 3.03 -10.06 2.15
C ILE A 117 1.83 -10.98 1.88
N ILE A 118 1.95 -11.86 0.90
CA ILE A 118 0.85 -12.72 0.46
C ILE A 118 0.58 -13.84 1.45
N ASN A 119 1.62 -14.51 1.96
CA ASN A 119 1.43 -15.66 2.85
C ASN A 119 0.86 -15.24 4.20
N GLN A 120 1.32 -14.13 4.79
CA GLN A 120 0.76 -13.64 6.07
C GLN A 120 -0.72 -13.28 5.94
N LEU A 121 -1.13 -12.73 4.79
CA LEU A 121 -2.53 -12.45 4.48
C LEU A 121 -3.35 -13.76 4.42
N ILE A 122 -2.84 -14.78 3.73
CA ILE A 122 -3.48 -16.11 3.62
C ILE A 122 -3.55 -16.80 5.00
N GLU A 123 -2.45 -16.80 5.75
CA GLU A 123 -2.33 -17.43 7.09
C GLU A 123 -3.27 -16.79 8.11
N THR A 124 -3.61 -15.51 7.94
CA THR A 124 -4.64 -14.84 8.75
C THR A 124 -6.05 -15.40 8.51
N GLY A 125 -6.27 -16.08 7.38
CA GLY A 125 -7.58 -16.62 6.98
C GLY A 125 -8.31 -15.78 5.93
N PHE A 126 -7.59 -14.91 5.21
CA PHE A 126 -8.15 -14.24 4.04
C PHE A 126 -8.03 -15.12 2.78
N VAL A 127 -9.00 -15.00 1.88
CA VAL A 127 -8.90 -15.47 0.49
C VAL A 127 -8.43 -14.32 -0.38
N LEU A 128 -7.30 -14.50 -1.06
CA LEU A 128 -6.86 -13.55 -2.07
C LEU A 128 -7.79 -13.63 -3.29
N GLU A 129 -8.50 -12.55 -3.59
CA GLU A 129 -9.40 -12.47 -4.75
C GLU A 129 -8.72 -11.84 -5.97
N ARG A 130 -7.88 -10.82 -5.75
CA ARG A 130 -7.14 -10.13 -6.81
C ARG A 130 -5.77 -9.68 -6.32
N PHE A 131 -4.82 -9.80 -7.23
CA PHE A 131 -3.47 -9.27 -7.16
C PHE A 131 -3.26 -8.44 -8.41
N LEU A 132 -2.89 -7.17 -8.24
CA LEU A 132 -2.67 -6.23 -9.33
C LEU A 132 -1.37 -5.47 -9.08
N GLU A 133 -0.56 -5.40 -10.12
CA GLU A 133 0.59 -4.51 -10.20
C GLU A 133 0.15 -3.31 -11.02
N GLN A 134 -0.08 -2.17 -10.36
CA GLN A 134 -0.52 -0.98 -11.07
C GLN A 134 0.70 -0.33 -11.73
N ASN A 135 0.61 -0.21 -13.05
CA ASN A 135 1.59 0.52 -13.84
C ASN A 135 1.25 2.02 -13.85
N TYR A 136 2.30 2.80 -14.03
CA TYR A 136 2.18 4.21 -14.35
C TYR A 136 1.63 4.36 -15.78
N GLU A 137 0.59 5.18 -15.97
CA GLU A 137 0.06 5.45 -17.32
C GLU A 137 1.11 6.22 -18.12
N ASP A 138 1.41 5.77 -19.34
CA ASP A 138 2.34 6.51 -20.19
C ASP A 138 1.65 7.69 -20.84
N VAL A 139 1.98 8.88 -20.34
CA VAL A 139 1.43 10.16 -20.78
C VAL A 139 2.39 10.96 -21.63
N ALA A 140 3.51 10.38 -22.09
CA ALA A 140 4.54 11.10 -22.84
C ALA A 140 3.99 11.79 -24.11
N ASP A 141 3.05 11.11 -24.77
CA ASP A 141 2.38 11.60 -25.98
C ASP A 141 0.88 11.92 -25.75
N ALA A 142 0.44 12.02 -24.49
CA ALA A 142 -0.96 12.28 -24.16
C ALA A 142 -1.37 13.70 -24.56
N SER A 143 -2.54 13.81 -25.18
CA SER A 143 -3.19 15.08 -25.44
C SER A 143 -3.68 15.75 -24.14
N PRO A 144 -3.93 17.07 -24.15
CA PRO A 144 -4.51 17.76 -22.99
C PRO A 144 -5.84 17.15 -22.51
N GLU A 145 -6.69 16.67 -23.44
CA GLU A 145 -7.96 16.02 -23.09
C GLU A 145 -7.74 14.66 -22.41
N GLU A 146 -6.72 13.90 -22.84
CA GLU A 146 -6.36 12.63 -22.18
C GLU A 146 -5.79 12.86 -20.79
N LEU A 147 -4.98 13.90 -20.61
CA LEU A 147 -4.46 14.30 -19.29
C LEU A 147 -5.57 14.76 -18.34
N GLU A 148 -6.58 15.50 -18.83
CA GLU A 148 -7.74 15.92 -18.04
C GLU A 148 -8.60 14.75 -17.54
N ARG A 149 -8.56 13.59 -18.22
CA ARG A 149 -9.29 12.38 -17.79
C ARG A 149 -8.57 11.63 -16.67
N LEU A 150 -7.28 11.92 -16.43
CA LEU A 150 -6.53 11.28 -15.37
C LEU A 150 -6.85 11.97 -14.03
N PRO A 151 -7.39 11.23 -13.04
CA PRO A 151 -7.81 11.82 -11.77
C PRO A 151 -6.62 12.36 -10.95
N TYR A 152 -5.42 11.84 -11.21
CA TYR A 152 -4.17 12.26 -10.61
C TYR A 152 -3.07 12.20 -11.66
N THR A 153 -2.42 13.33 -11.90
CA THR A 153 -1.16 13.40 -12.64
C THR A 153 -0.07 13.72 -11.62
N TYR A 154 0.84 12.77 -11.37
CA TYR A 154 2.02 13.10 -10.59
C TYR A 154 2.87 14.09 -11.42
N PRO A 155 3.46 15.12 -10.82
CA PRO A 155 4.14 16.19 -11.54
C PRO A 155 5.53 15.78 -12.06
N THR A 156 5.70 14.55 -12.54
CA THR A 156 6.94 14.12 -13.21
C THR A 156 6.84 14.41 -14.70
N HIS A 157 7.78 15.17 -15.23
CA HIS A 157 7.86 15.43 -16.67
C HIS A 157 8.34 14.16 -17.42
N PRO A 158 7.87 13.88 -18.66
CA PRO A 158 8.31 12.72 -19.44
C PRO A 158 9.83 12.60 -19.68
N ASP A 159 10.56 13.71 -19.49
CA ASP A 159 12.01 13.77 -19.64
C ASP A 159 12.78 13.37 -18.39
N GLU A 160 12.12 13.29 -17.23
CA GLU A 160 12.73 12.92 -15.96
C GLU A 160 13.09 11.43 -15.92
N GLN A 161 14.21 11.13 -15.27
CA GLN A 161 14.68 9.76 -15.09
C GLN A 161 13.65 8.93 -14.30
N GLU A 162 13.08 9.50 -13.24
CA GLU A 162 12.04 8.89 -12.42
C GLU A 162 10.83 8.47 -13.27
N TYR A 163 10.28 9.38 -14.08
CA TYR A 163 9.18 9.06 -15.00
C TYR A 163 9.49 7.86 -15.90
N ARG A 164 10.68 7.87 -16.54
CA ARG A 164 11.11 6.85 -17.50
C ARG A 164 11.25 5.46 -16.86
N VAL A 165 11.48 5.40 -15.55
CA VAL A 165 11.61 4.18 -14.76
C VAL A 165 10.25 3.74 -14.23
N MET A 166 9.48 4.64 -13.61
CA MET A 166 8.17 4.33 -13.03
C MET A 166 7.17 3.81 -14.09
N ARG A 167 7.27 4.25 -15.34
CA ARG A 167 6.46 3.70 -16.45
C ARG A 167 6.85 2.30 -16.92
N LYS A 168 7.98 1.75 -16.45
CA LYS A 168 8.52 0.44 -16.87
C LYS A 168 8.52 -0.58 -15.74
N LEU A 169 8.47 -0.14 -14.49
CA LEU A 169 8.51 -1.01 -13.31
C LEU A 169 7.21 -0.85 -12.52
N PRO A 170 6.65 -1.94 -11.97
CA PRO A 170 5.50 -1.85 -11.10
C PRO A 170 5.88 -1.09 -9.82
N PHE A 171 5.23 0.05 -9.56
CA PHE A 171 5.45 0.82 -8.34
C PHE A 171 4.50 0.40 -7.22
N THR A 172 3.25 0.09 -7.58
CA THR A 172 2.19 -0.20 -6.61
C THR A 172 1.80 -1.66 -6.66
N LEU A 173 1.78 -2.29 -5.49
CA LEU A 173 1.10 -3.56 -5.26
C LEU A 173 -0.31 -3.28 -4.75
N LEU A 174 -1.34 -3.73 -5.46
CA LEU A 174 -2.75 -3.61 -5.07
C LEU A 174 -3.36 -5.01 -4.87
N LEU A 175 -3.92 -5.23 -3.68
CA LEU A 175 -4.47 -6.51 -3.27
C LEU A 175 -5.93 -6.34 -2.86
N LYS A 176 -6.76 -7.30 -3.28
CA LYS A 176 -8.11 -7.49 -2.77
C LYS A 176 -8.21 -8.89 -2.19
N ALA A 177 -8.56 -8.95 -0.93
CA ALA A 177 -8.79 -10.21 -0.22
C ALA A 177 -10.14 -10.19 0.51
N ARG A 178 -10.65 -11.35 0.87
CA ARG A 178 -11.94 -11.50 1.54
C ARG A 178 -11.82 -12.36 2.78
N LYS A 179 -12.45 -11.92 3.88
CA LYS A 179 -12.63 -12.76 5.08
C LYS A 179 -13.57 -13.91 4.73
N GLN A 180 -13.12 -15.16 4.85
CA GLN A 180 -14.03 -16.30 4.71
C GLN A 180 -15.12 -16.21 5.78
N GLY A 181 -16.36 -16.44 5.38
CA GLY A 181 -17.42 -16.73 6.35
C GLY A 181 -17.23 -18.13 6.94
N PRO A 182 -17.99 -18.49 8.00
CA PRO A 182 -18.09 -19.88 8.39
C PRO A 182 -18.48 -20.73 7.17
N PRO A 183 -18.01 -21.99 7.09
CA PRO A 183 -18.49 -22.91 6.05
C PRO A 183 -20.01 -22.92 6.08
N THR A 184 -20.66 -22.71 4.93
CA THR A 184 -22.09 -23.02 4.82
C THR A 184 -22.24 -24.51 5.09
N GLU A 185 -22.93 -24.87 6.17
CA GLU A 185 -23.38 -26.25 6.40
C GLU A 185 -24.32 -26.62 5.24
N GLU A 186 -23.90 -27.60 4.42
CA GLU A 186 -24.74 -28.27 3.42
C GLU A 186 -25.63 -29.34 4.06
#